data_AF-A0A5N4C5Z1-F1
#
_entry.id   AF-A0A5N4C5Z1-F1
#
_cell.length_a   1.000
_cell.length_b   1.000
_cell.length_c   1.000
_cell.angle_alpha   90.00
_cell.angle_beta   90.00
_cell.angle_gamma   90.00
#
_symmetry.space_group_name_H-M   'P 1'
#
loop_
_entity.id
_entity.type
_entity.pdbx_description
1 polymer ?
#
loop_
_entity_poly.entity_id
_entity_poly.type
_entity_poly.pdbx_seq_one_letter_code
_entity_poly.pdbx_strand_id
1 'polypeptide(L)'
;LQVVLNSIIKAMVPLLHIALLVLFVIIIYAIIGLELFMGKMHKTCYSEEGAADVPAEDDPSPCALETGHGRQCQNGTVCKPGWDGPKHGITNFDNFAFAMLTVFQCITMEGWTDVLYWQPEVTREAVVDDSQRGMQDAMGYELPWVYFVSLVIFGSFFVLNLVLGVLSGPRKNAKGFHSAADSEPWLGRPLGR
;
A
#
# COMPACT_ATOMS: atom_id res chain seq x y z
N LEU A 1 -24.51 -4.69 -24.89
CA LEU A 1 -23.25 -5.10 -24.21
C LEU A 1 -21.99 -4.73 -25.01
N GLN A 2 -21.90 -5.07 -26.31
CA GLN A 2 -20.73 -4.76 -27.16
C GLN A 2 -20.39 -3.26 -27.27
N VAL A 3 -21.42 -2.39 -27.36
CA VAL A 3 -21.23 -0.92 -27.40
C VAL A 3 -20.58 -0.38 -26.12
N VAL A 4 -20.93 -0.97 -24.97
CA VAL A 4 -20.37 -0.59 -23.67
C VAL A 4 -18.93 -1.06 -23.54
N LEU A 5 -18.62 -2.30 -23.93
CA LEU A 5 -17.26 -2.85 -23.92
C LEU A 5 -16.29 -2.05 -24.82
N ASN A 6 -16.73 -1.70 -26.03
CA ASN A 6 -15.91 -0.89 -26.95
C ASN A 6 -15.65 0.53 -26.43
N SER A 7 -16.56 1.07 -25.61
CA SER A 7 -16.39 2.37 -24.96
C SER A 7 -15.37 2.31 -23.82
N ILE A 8 -15.35 1.21 -23.05
CA ILE A 8 -14.37 0.96 -21.98
C ILE A 8 -12.96 0.81 -22.58
N ILE A 9 -12.81 -0.01 -23.62
CA ILE A 9 -11.50 -0.28 -24.24
C ILE A 9 -10.85 1.00 -24.77
N LYS A 10 -11.63 1.90 -25.41
CA LYS A 10 -11.12 3.20 -25.90
C LYS A 10 -10.67 4.13 -24.75
N ALA A 11 -11.33 4.06 -23.59
CA ALA A 11 -10.95 4.84 -22.42
C ALA A 11 -9.71 4.27 -21.68
N MET A 12 -9.43 2.97 -21.81
CA MET A 12 -8.29 2.30 -21.16
C MET A 12 -6.93 2.65 -21.78
N VAL A 13 -6.86 2.92 -23.10
CA VAL A 13 -5.59 3.23 -23.79
C VAL A 13 -4.81 4.39 -23.16
N PRO A 14 -5.40 5.58 -22.88
CA PRO A 14 -4.68 6.66 -22.21
C PRO A 14 -4.35 6.34 -20.74
N LEU A 15 -5.15 5.50 -20.08
CA LEU A 15 -4.91 5.07 -18.69
C LEU A 15 -3.73 4.09 -18.60
N LEU A 16 -3.50 3.28 -19.65
CA LEU A 16 -2.43 2.30 -19.70
C LEU A 16 -1.05 2.96 -19.54
N HIS A 17 -0.83 4.14 -20.13
CA HIS A 17 0.44 4.85 -19.98
C HIS A 17 0.72 5.28 -18.53
N ILE A 18 -0.32 5.76 -17.84
CA ILE A 18 -0.22 6.14 -16.43
C ILE A 18 -0.04 4.90 -15.56
N ALA A 19 -0.79 3.83 -15.83
CA ALA A 19 -0.68 2.56 -15.12
C ALA A 19 0.71 1.91 -15.30
N LEU A 20 1.29 1.97 -16.49
CA LEU A 20 2.66 1.51 -16.75
C LEU A 20 3.69 2.31 -15.96
N LEU A 21 3.51 3.63 -15.85
CA LEU A 21 4.37 4.48 -15.04
C LEU A 21 4.26 4.14 -13.55
N VAL A 22 3.05 3.89 -13.04
CA VAL A 22 2.83 3.43 -11.66
C VAL A 22 3.48 2.07 -11.42
N LEU A 23 3.32 1.13 -12.33
CA LEU A 23 3.96 -0.19 -12.25
C LEU A 23 5.49 -0.08 -12.20
N PHE A 24 6.09 0.81 -12.99
CA PHE A 24 7.52 1.05 -12.97
C PHE A 24 7.99 1.60 -11.62
N VAL A 25 7.24 2.55 -11.03
CA VAL A 25 7.52 3.09 -9.70
C VAL A 25 7.40 1.98 -8.64
N ILE A 26 6.37 1.13 -8.70
CA ILE A 26 6.21 -0.03 -7.80
C ILE A 26 7.44 -0.92 -7.83
N ILE A 27 7.98 -1.24 -9.01
CA ILE A 27 9.16 -2.08 -9.16
C ILE A 27 10.38 -1.44 -8.48
N ILE A 28 10.63 -0.15 -8.71
CA ILE A 28 11.75 0.56 -8.09
C ILE A 28 11.64 0.53 -6.56
N TYR A 29 10.47 0.89 -6.02
CA TYR A 29 10.26 0.90 -4.57
C TYR A 29 10.28 -0.51 -3.97
N ALA A 30 9.83 -1.53 -4.70
CA ALA A 30 9.94 -2.92 -4.26
C ALA A 30 11.40 -3.35 -4.14
N ILE A 31 12.26 -3.04 -5.13
CA ILE A 31 13.69 -3.37 -5.06
C ILE A 31 14.36 -2.66 -3.88
N ILE A 32 14.09 -1.36 -3.70
CA ILE A 32 14.63 -0.60 -2.56
C ILE A 32 14.16 -1.20 -1.23
N GLY A 33 12.87 -1.57 -1.13
CA GLY A 33 12.31 -2.18 0.07
C GLY A 33 12.89 -3.57 0.37
N LEU A 34 13.15 -4.39 -0.65
CA LEU A 34 13.83 -5.69 -0.49
C LEU A 34 15.21 -5.51 0.13
N GLU A 35 16.05 -4.67 -0.47
CA GLU A 35 17.41 -4.46 0.04
C GLU A 35 17.43 -3.88 1.46
N LEU A 36 16.44 -3.06 1.81
CA LEU A 36 16.37 -2.41 3.11
C LEU A 36 15.78 -3.31 4.22
N PHE A 37 14.80 -4.16 3.88
CA PHE A 37 13.98 -4.86 4.86
C PHE A 37 14.04 -6.40 4.78
N MET A 38 14.87 -6.97 3.91
CA MET A 38 15.04 -8.41 3.79
C MET A 38 15.43 -9.07 5.12
N GLY A 39 14.66 -10.09 5.51
CA GLY A 39 14.91 -10.93 6.68
C GLY A 39 14.68 -10.24 8.03
N LYS A 40 14.16 -9.02 8.05
CA LYS A 40 13.98 -8.24 9.29
C LYS A 40 12.63 -8.49 9.96
N MET A 41 11.63 -8.94 9.20
CA MET A 41 10.26 -9.17 9.69
C MET A 41 10.00 -10.59 10.22
N HIS A 42 11.02 -11.44 10.23
CA HIS A 42 10.91 -12.86 10.63
C HIS A 42 11.31 -13.13 12.10
N LYS A 43 11.55 -12.07 12.88
CA LYS A 43 11.97 -12.16 14.28
C LYS A 43 10.84 -11.68 15.18
N THR A 44 10.47 -12.48 16.17
CA THR A 44 9.48 -12.11 17.20
C THR A 44 9.96 -12.57 18.58
N CYS A 45 9.27 -12.13 19.63
CA CYS A 45 9.57 -12.50 21.00
C CYS A 45 8.96 -13.86 21.34
N TYR A 46 9.80 -14.81 21.75
CA TYR A 46 9.40 -16.13 22.25
C TYR A 46 9.66 -16.22 23.74
N SER A 47 8.80 -16.91 24.48
CA SER A 47 9.01 -17.19 25.91
C SER A 47 10.17 -18.17 26.11
N GLU A 48 10.98 -17.96 27.14
CA GLU A 48 12.04 -18.91 27.52
C GLU A 48 11.51 -20.13 28.29
N GLU A 49 10.35 -20.00 28.94
CA GLU A 49 9.75 -21.02 29.82
C GLU A 49 8.61 -21.81 29.15
N GLY A 50 8.15 -21.36 27.98
CA GLY A 50 7.06 -21.98 27.22
C GLY A 50 7.51 -23.03 26.20
N ALA A 51 6.53 -23.57 25.45
CA ALA A 51 6.82 -24.39 24.28
C ALA A 51 7.63 -23.58 23.26
N ALA A 52 8.76 -24.13 22.82
CA ALA A 52 9.47 -23.61 21.65
C ALA A 52 8.46 -23.58 20.47
N ASP A 53 8.43 -22.47 19.73
CA ASP A 53 7.57 -22.21 18.56
C ASP A 53 6.22 -21.51 18.81
N VAL A 54 5.86 -21.20 20.06
CA VAL A 54 4.70 -20.31 20.33
C VAL A 54 5.19 -18.90 20.67
N PRO A 55 4.79 -17.86 19.92
CA PRO A 55 5.09 -16.46 20.27
C PRO A 55 4.57 -16.14 21.68
N ALA A 56 5.30 -15.28 22.40
CA ALA A 56 4.91 -14.88 23.76
C ALA A 56 3.68 -13.95 23.80
N GLU A 57 3.35 -13.33 22.67
CA GLU A 57 2.29 -12.36 22.50
C GLU A 57 1.19 -12.93 21.60
N ASP A 58 -0.08 -12.66 21.93
CA ASP A 58 -1.24 -13.06 21.11
C ASP A 58 -1.19 -12.38 19.72
N ASP A 59 -0.68 -11.15 19.65
CA ASP A 59 -0.40 -10.40 18.42
C ASP A 59 1.12 -10.22 18.25
N PRO A 60 1.83 -11.19 17.64
CA PRO A 60 3.27 -11.13 17.50
C PRO A 60 3.72 -9.94 16.66
N SER A 61 4.80 -9.29 17.11
CA SER A 61 5.36 -8.11 16.46
C SER A 61 6.86 -8.31 16.15
N PRO A 62 7.40 -7.63 15.12
CA PRO A 62 8.83 -7.68 14.83
C PRO A 62 9.67 -7.19 16.01
N CYS A 63 10.68 -7.95 16.42
CA CYS A 63 11.63 -7.56 17.47
C CYS A 63 13.03 -7.26 16.91
N ALA A 64 13.75 -6.37 17.58
CA ALA A 64 15.18 -6.16 17.37
C ALA A 64 16.00 -6.95 18.40
N LEU A 65 17.25 -7.32 18.04
CA LEU A 65 18.18 -7.84 19.03
C LEU A 65 18.56 -6.73 20.03
N GLU A 66 18.98 -7.11 21.24
CA GLU A 66 19.48 -6.22 22.32
C GLU A 66 20.50 -5.16 21.84
N THR A 67 21.24 -5.44 20.77
CA THR A 67 22.25 -4.54 20.18
C THR A 67 21.71 -3.59 19.10
N GLY A 68 20.43 -3.71 18.74
CA GLY A 68 19.73 -2.89 17.76
C GLY A 68 18.94 -1.75 18.40
N HIS A 69 18.54 -0.77 17.58
CA HIS A 69 17.78 0.40 18.01
C HIS A 69 16.27 0.20 17.96
N GLY A 70 15.78 -0.98 18.36
CA GLY A 70 14.35 -1.32 18.21
C GLY A 70 13.70 -2.01 19.37
N ARG A 71 12.38 -2.28 19.26
CA ARG A 71 11.57 -3.05 20.20
C ARG A 71 12.35 -4.23 20.75
N GLN A 72 12.72 -4.09 22.01
CA GLN A 72 13.33 -5.13 22.80
C GLN A 72 12.21 -5.97 23.42
N CYS A 73 12.48 -7.27 23.54
CA CYS A 73 11.54 -8.19 24.18
C CYS A 73 11.52 -7.93 25.70
N GLN A 74 10.37 -8.12 26.35
CA GLN A 74 10.27 -7.95 27.80
C GLN A 74 11.03 -9.05 28.55
N ASN A 75 11.36 -8.81 29.82
CA ASN A 75 12.11 -9.76 30.67
C ASN A 75 11.46 -11.15 30.69
N GLY A 76 12.24 -12.19 30.36
CA GLY A 76 11.77 -13.58 30.25
C GLY A 76 11.33 -14.00 28.83
N THR A 77 11.46 -13.11 27.85
CA THR A 77 11.26 -13.43 26.43
C THR A 77 12.51 -13.07 25.62
N VAL A 78 12.77 -13.84 24.56
CA VAL A 78 13.96 -13.70 23.72
C VAL A 78 13.57 -13.51 22.27
N CYS A 79 14.20 -12.53 21.62
CA CYS A 79 14.00 -12.24 20.20
C CYS A 79 14.64 -13.34 19.35
N LYS A 80 13.82 -14.23 18.76
CA LYS A 80 14.29 -15.35 17.93
C LYS A 80 13.70 -15.27 16.52
N PRO A 81 14.46 -15.67 15.49
CA PRO A 81 13.91 -15.92 14.17
C PRO A 81 13.03 -17.17 14.20
N GLY A 82 11.97 -17.19 13.40
CA GLY A 82 11.03 -18.32 13.36
C GLY A 82 9.58 -17.91 13.16
N TRP A 83 9.31 -16.60 13.11
CA TRP A 83 7.99 -16.08 12.81
C TRP A 83 7.77 -15.99 11.30
N ASP A 84 6.62 -16.45 10.83
CA ASP A 84 6.22 -16.33 9.42
C ASP A 84 6.15 -14.86 8.96
N GLY A 85 5.98 -13.94 9.90
CA GLY A 85 5.91 -12.51 9.65
C GLY A 85 4.48 -11.96 9.75
N PRO A 86 4.31 -10.64 9.58
CA PRO A 86 3.03 -9.98 9.73
C PRO A 86 2.01 -10.51 8.70
N LYS A 87 0.73 -10.60 9.09
CA LYS A 87 -0.36 -11.15 8.26
C LYS A 87 -0.04 -12.55 7.69
N HIS A 88 0.44 -13.47 8.54
CA HIS A 88 0.86 -14.82 8.13
C HIS A 88 1.95 -14.84 7.05
N GLY A 89 2.87 -13.87 7.10
CA GLY A 89 3.96 -13.77 6.13
C GLY A 89 3.52 -13.31 4.74
N ILE A 90 2.35 -12.68 4.57
CA ILE A 90 1.95 -12.11 3.27
C ILE A 90 2.62 -10.74 3.06
N THR A 91 2.65 -9.91 4.11
CA THR A 91 3.23 -8.57 4.06
C THR A 91 4.69 -8.62 4.48
N ASN A 92 5.56 -8.99 3.53
CA ASN A 92 7.00 -9.15 3.75
C ASN A 92 7.84 -8.57 2.61
N PHE A 93 9.13 -8.40 2.87
CA PHE A 93 10.14 -7.92 1.91
C PHE A 93 11.24 -8.97 1.69
N ASP A 94 10.90 -10.25 1.74
CA ASP A 94 11.86 -11.35 1.58
C ASP A 94 11.92 -11.84 0.13
N ASN A 95 10.84 -11.64 -0.63
CA ASN A 95 10.78 -12.00 -2.05
C ASN A 95 10.26 -10.85 -2.89
N PHE A 96 10.76 -10.75 -4.13
CA PHE A 96 10.36 -9.70 -5.05
C PHE A 96 8.85 -9.60 -5.27
N ALA A 97 8.16 -10.74 -5.36
CA ALA A 97 6.71 -10.76 -5.53
C ALA A 97 5.94 -10.23 -4.29
N PHE A 98 6.35 -10.62 -3.08
CA PHE A 98 5.72 -10.16 -1.83
C PHE A 98 6.05 -8.69 -1.55
N ALA A 99 7.26 -8.23 -1.86
CA ALA A 99 7.62 -6.82 -1.76
C ALA A 99 6.78 -5.96 -2.73
N MET A 100 6.60 -6.41 -3.98
CA MET A 100 5.72 -5.72 -4.92
C MET A 100 4.27 -5.66 -4.43
N LEU A 101 3.75 -6.74 -3.85
CA LEU A 101 2.39 -6.80 -3.29
C LEU A 101 2.24 -5.83 -2.11
N THR A 102 3.22 -5.81 -1.20
CA THR A 102 3.26 -4.90 -0.05
C THR A 102 3.33 -3.44 -0.49
N VAL A 103 4.18 -3.11 -1.48
CA VAL A 103 4.27 -1.77 -2.07
C VAL A 103 2.98 -1.37 -2.76
N PHE A 104 2.36 -2.29 -3.51
CA PHE A 104 1.06 -2.05 -4.15
C PHE A 104 -0.02 -1.73 -3.11
N GLN A 105 -0.11 -2.52 -2.04
CA GLN A 105 -1.00 -2.27 -0.91
C GLN A 105 -0.75 -0.88 -0.28
N CYS A 106 0.52 -0.51 -0.08
CA CYS A 106 0.86 0.80 0.46
C CYS A 106 0.43 1.97 -0.46
N ILE A 107 0.57 1.83 -1.78
CA ILE A 107 0.14 2.85 -2.76
C ILE A 107 -1.39 2.99 -2.79
N THR A 108 -2.13 1.91 -2.52
CA THR A 108 -3.60 1.98 -2.38
C THR A 108 -4.09 2.71 -1.12
N MET A 109 -3.16 3.22 -0.29
CA MET A 109 -3.43 3.86 1.00
C MET A 109 -4.16 2.96 2.01
N GLU A 110 -4.12 1.64 1.83
CA GLU A 110 -4.78 0.68 2.70
C GLU A 110 -3.72 -0.09 3.49
N GLY A 111 -3.78 -0.02 4.82
CA GLY A 111 -2.82 -0.72 5.71
C GLY A 111 -1.36 -0.24 5.62
N TRP A 112 -1.06 0.87 4.93
CA TRP A 112 0.32 1.40 4.82
C TRP A 112 0.89 1.84 6.18
N THR A 113 0.05 2.39 7.05
CA THR A 113 0.42 2.73 8.43
C THR A 113 0.70 1.49 9.25
N ASP A 114 0.00 0.39 8.98
CA ASP A 114 0.18 -0.87 9.72
C ASP A 114 1.50 -1.54 9.31
N VAL A 115 1.90 -1.42 8.04
CA VAL A 115 3.23 -1.83 7.59
C VAL A 115 4.31 -0.93 8.21
N LEU A 116 4.15 0.39 8.18
CA LEU A 116 5.13 1.34 8.71
C LEU A 116 5.30 1.27 10.23
N TYR A 117 4.19 1.20 10.97
CA TYR A 117 4.15 1.33 12.43
C TYR A 117 3.89 0.04 13.18
N TRP A 118 3.53 -1.07 12.50
CA TRP A 118 2.97 -2.29 13.09
C TRP A 118 2.43 -2.07 14.50
N GLN A 119 1.26 -1.44 14.56
CA GLN A 119 0.52 -1.27 15.80
C GLN A 119 -0.14 -2.63 16.08
N PRO A 120 0.25 -3.40 17.11
CA PRO A 120 -0.57 -4.51 17.56
C PRO A 120 -1.93 -3.93 17.98
N GLU A 121 -2.98 -4.70 17.72
CA GLU A 121 -4.35 -4.29 18.00
C GLU A 121 -4.48 -3.98 19.50
N VAL A 122 -5.05 -2.81 19.81
CA VAL A 122 -5.23 -2.34 21.19
C VAL A 122 -6.31 -3.19 21.86
N THR A 123 -5.93 -4.39 22.31
CA THR A 123 -6.64 -5.05 23.40
C THR A 123 -6.32 -4.28 24.67
N ARG A 124 -7.35 -3.63 25.20
CA ARG A 124 -7.31 -2.92 26.48
C ARG A 124 -6.99 -3.94 27.57
N GLU A 125 -5.71 -4.05 27.94
CA GLU A 125 -5.17 -4.49 29.25
C GLU A 125 -3.73 -4.98 29.06
N ALA A 126 -2.83 -4.09 28.67
CA ALA A 126 -1.41 -4.30 28.91
C ALA A 126 -0.76 -2.97 29.27
N VAL A 127 0.08 -3.06 30.27
CA VAL A 127 0.70 -2.01 31.08
C VAL A 127 1.41 -0.95 30.23
N VAL A 128 1.36 0.28 30.75
CA VAL A 128 2.15 1.45 30.38
C VAL A 128 3.64 1.07 30.25
N ASP A 129 4.12 0.90 29.02
CA ASP A 129 5.47 1.29 28.63
C ASP A 129 5.45 1.83 27.20
N ASP A 130 6.09 2.97 27.00
CA ASP A 130 6.05 3.83 25.79
C ASP A 130 6.88 3.26 24.62
N SER A 131 7.12 1.94 24.58
CA SER A 131 8.12 1.31 23.73
C SER A 131 7.57 0.56 22.50
N GLN A 132 6.28 0.72 22.17
CA GLN A 132 5.63 -0.08 21.12
C GLN A 132 5.69 0.61 19.75
N ARG A 133 6.82 0.48 19.04
CA ARG A 133 7.00 1.01 17.68
C ARG A 133 7.47 -0.10 16.72
N GLY A 134 6.79 -0.29 15.58
CA GLY A 134 6.96 -1.41 14.64
C GLY A 134 8.24 -1.37 13.78
N MET A 135 8.16 -1.49 12.45
CA MET A 135 9.33 -1.49 11.54
C MET A 135 10.35 -0.37 11.78
N GLN A 136 9.89 0.74 12.35
CA GLN A 136 10.65 1.92 12.75
C GLN A 136 11.80 1.63 13.73
N ASP A 137 11.73 0.49 14.39
CA ASP A 137 12.63 0.09 15.45
C ASP A 137 13.70 -0.89 14.94
N ALA A 138 13.43 -1.67 13.90
CA ALA A 138 14.43 -2.59 13.37
C ALA A 138 15.64 -1.86 12.76
N MET A 139 15.41 -0.74 12.07
CA MET A 139 16.43 0.14 11.47
C MET A 139 16.06 1.57 11.86
N GLY A 140 16.95 2.30 12.54
CA GLY A 140 16.65 3.59 13.20
C GLY A 140 15.66 4.52 12.50
N TYR A 141 14.90 5.24 13.33
CA TYR A 141 13.76 6.12 13.06
C TYR A 141 13.70 6.89 11.73
N GLU A 142 14.82 7.27 11.12
CA GLU A 142 14.87 8.16 9.95
C GLU A 142 14.65 7.45 8.60
N LEU A 143 15.18 6.24 8.41
CA LEU A 143 15.20 5.61 7.07
C LEU A 143 13.85 5.00 6.64
N PRO A 144 13.16 4.19 7.48
CA PRO A 144 11.86 3.62 7.10
C PRO A 144 10.79 4.70 6.92
N TRP A 145 10.80 5.71 7.79
CA TRP A 145 9.87 6.84 7.71
C TRP A 145 9.94 7.55 6.34
N VAL A 146 11.15 7.93 5.91
CA VAL A 146 11.35 8.61 4.62
C VAL A 146 10.91 7.74 3.45
N TYR A 147 11.17 6.43 3.49
CA TYR A 147 10.73 5.49 2.46
C TYR A 147 9.19 5.43 2.34
N PHE A 148 8.47 5.16 3.43
CA PHE A 148 7.00 4.99 3.36
C PHE A 148 6.28 6.31 3.10
N VAL A 149 6.72 7.41 3.71
CA VAL A 149 6.07 8.72 3.49
C VAL A 149 6.25 9.20 2.06
N SER A 150 7.45 9.06 1.48
CA SER A 150 7.67 9.40 0.08
C SER A 150 6.87 8.49 -0.86
N LEU A 151 6.83 7.18 -0.60
CA LEU A 151 6.03 6.22 -1.35
C LEU A 151 4.55 6.58 -1.35
N VAL A 152 3.98 6.92 -0.19
CA VAL A 152 2.56 7.32 -0.08
C VAL A 152 2.33 8.62 -0.82
N ILE A 153 3.17 9.65 -0.69
CA ILE A 153 2.98 10.94 -1.39
C ILE A 153 2.99 10.74 -2.91
N PHE A 154 4.01 10.09 -3.44
CA PHE A 154 4.13 9.86 -4.88
C PHE A 154 3.05 8.90 -5.39
N GLY A 155 2.81 7.78 -4.71
CA GLY A 155 1.81 6.78 -5.07
C GLY A 155 0.39 7.34 -5.07
N SER A 156 0.03 8.07 -4.02
CA SER A 156 -1.27 8.72 -3.87
C SER A 156 -1.56 9.71 -5.00
N PHE A 157 -0.56 10.52 -5.37
CA PHE A 157 -0.69 11.45 -6.47
C PHE A 157 -1.00 10.72 -7.78
N PHE A 158 -0.33 9.60 -8.06
CA PHE A 158 -0.62 8.81 -9.25
C PHE A 158 -2.00 8.16 -9.23
N VAL A 159 -2.42 7.60 -8.09
CA VAL A 159 -3.76 6.98 -7.95
C VAL A 159 -4.86 8.02 -8.13
N LEU A 160 -4.72 9.20 -7.50
CA LEU A 160 -5.68 10.30 -7.66
C LEU A 160 -5.73 10.78 -9.12
N ASN A 161 -4.58 10.91 -9.79
CA ASN A 161 -4.54 11.27 -11.21
C ASN A 161 -5.17 10.21 -12.11
N LEU A 162 -5.06 8.92 -11.76
CA LEU A 162 -5.74 7.84 -12.47
C LEU A 162 -7.27 7.94 -12.29
N VAL A 163 -7.75 8.13 -11.06
CA VAL A 163 -9.19 8.29 -10.77
C VAL A 163 -9.77 9.51 -11.50
N LEU A 164 -9.09 10.65 -11.45
CA LEU A 164 -9.48 11.86 -12.16
C LEU A 164 -9.42 11.68 -13.69
N GLY A 165 -8.45 10.92 -14.20
CA GLY A 165 -8.35 10.54 -15.61
C GLY A 165 -9.56 9.74 -16.08
N VAL A 166 -10.00 8.74 -15.31
CA VAL A 166 -11.20 7.94 -15.60
C VAL A 166 -12.47 8.81 -15.54
N LEU A 167 -12.62 9.63 -14.50
CA LEU A 167 -13.82 10.44 -14.27
C LEU A 167 -13.93 11.68 -15.19
N SER A 168 -12.82 12.14 -15.77
CA SER A 168 -12.81 13.25 -16.73
C SER A 168 -13.11 12.83 -18.17
N GLY A 169 -12.95 11.54 -18.50
CA GLY A 169 -13.28 10.95 -19.80
C GLY A 169 -14.74 11.16 -20.27
N PRO A 170 -15.77 11.01 -19.42
CA PRO A 170 -17.17 11.13 -19.84
C PRO A 170 -17.57 12.54 -20.32
N ARG A 171 -16.91 13.60 -19.82
CA ARG A 171 -17.31 14.99 -20.13
C ARG A 171 -16.73 15.53 -21.44
N LYS A 172 -15.69 14.90 -22.00
CA LYS A 172 -15.16 15.32 -23.31
C LYS A 172 -16.11 14.96 -24.46
N ASN A 173 -16.87 13.87 -24.31
CA ASN A 173 -17.91 13.49 -25.28
C ASN A 173 -19.25 14.21 -25.04
N ALA A 174 -19.56 14.60 -23.80
CA ALA A 174 -20.75 15.41 -23.50
C ALA A 174 -20.63 16.86 -24.04
N LYS A 175 -19.41 17.43 -24.06
CA LYS A 175 -19.16 18.73 -24.70
C LYS A 175 -19.17 18.66 -26.23
N GLY A 176 -18.78 17.53 -26.82
CA GLY A 176 -18.94 17.28 -28.26
C GLY A 176 -20.40 17.10 -28.69
N PHE A 177 -21.25 16.53 -27.81
CA PHE A 177 -22.67 16.37 -28.07
C PHE A 177 -23.45 17.69 -27.97
N HIS A 178 -23.08 18.58 -27.03
CA HIS A 178 -23.68 19.93 -26.96
C HIS A 178 -23.26 20.80 -28.16
N SER A 179 -22.01 20.71 -28.63
CA SER A 179 -21.55 21.52 -29.77
C SER A 179 -22.09 21.05 -31.13
N ALA A 180 -22.56 19.80 -31.26
CA ALA A 180 -23.16 19.27 -32.49
C ALA A 180 -24.68 19.50 -32.56
N ALA A 181 -25.35 19.78 -31.44
CA ALA A 181 -26.78 20.08 -31.40
C ALA A 181 -27.10 21.53 -31.84
N ASP A 182 -26.12 22.42 -31.84
CA ASP A 182 -26.29 23.84 -32.22
C ASP A 182 -26.04 24.12 -33.72
N SER A 183 -25.75 23.10 -34.54
CA SER A 183 -25.38 23.28 -35.96
C SER A 183 -26.41 22.84 -37.00
N GLU A 184 -27.70 22.71 -36.67
CA GLU A 184 -28.77 22.45 -37.67
C GLU A 184 -29.67 23.69 -37.91
N PRO A 185 -29.49 24.46 -39.02
CA PRO A 185 -30.31 25.65 -39.33
C PRO A 185 -31.69 25.36 -39.95
N TRP A 186 -32.22 24.13 -39.92
CA TRP A 186 -33.35 23.74 -40.81
C TRP A 186 -34.76 23.71 -40.19
N LEU A 187 -34.95 24.03 -38.92
CA LEU A 187 -36.30 24.08 -38.32
C LEU A 187 -36.91 25.50 -38.39
N GLY A 188 -37.30 25.90 -39.60
CA GLY A 188 -37.90 27.22 -39.85
C GLY A 188 -38.90 27.31 -40.99
N ARG A 189 -39.51 26.20 -41.45
CA ARG A 189 -40.63 26.28 -42.41
C ARG A 189 -41.94 25.75 -41.79
N PRO A 190 -42.93 26.62 -41.51
CA PRO A 190 -44.29 26.19 -41.28
C PRO A 190 -44.92 25.76 -42.61
N LEU A 191 -45.44 24.53 -42.64
CA LEU A 191 -46.36 24.04 -43.66
C LEU A 191 -47.72 24.75 -43.49
N GLY A 192 -48.13 25.50 -44.51
CA GLY A 192 -49.51 25.69 -44.95
C GLY A 192 -50.52 26.37 -44.01
N ARG A 193 -50.92 27.60 -44.35
CA ARG A 193 -52.23 27.88 -44.98
C ARG A 193 -52.19 29.26 -45.63
#